data_AF-A0A962WNR5-F1
#
_entry.id   AF-A0A962WNR5-F1
#
_cell.length_a   1.000
_cell.length_b   1.000
_cell.length_c   1.000
_cell.angle_alpha   90.00
_cell.angle_beta   90.00
_cell.angle_gamma   90.00
#
_symmetry.space_group_name_H-M   'P 1'
#
loop_
_entity.id
_entity.type
_entity.pdbx_description
1 polymer ?
#
loop_
_entity_poly.entity_id
_entity_poly.type
_entity_poly.pdbx_seq_one_letter_code
_entity_poly.pdbx_strand_id
1 'polypeptide(L)'
;MRKLVIYSSLILSIACGRALADATGPDYWRINADAPVSMRMERDTGSDAVRQRSVDAGGLINLGCAGRLSFAEWSQLPEQGLRRSSDTTWCKVRYLGDEGWIPGRYLVEDGILQPGFDCARADHEAEQIVCAEPELMQLDVLMNKVFAQALATAGSLDIGAERKVRELRASPRGWIGGRDECWKAIEGKLACIRSVYLQRISRLQARWTLADGRAPVTYRCDDQGEFVATIYTTDALEAVVVEYGDSPRIHVSTDSERANRYDGEFGRYVLFGAATARFVPEQREPLRRCEIAQDT
;
A
#
# COMPACT_ATOMS: atom_id res chain seq x y z
N MET A 1 -43.23 20.78 70.19
CA MET A 1 -42.24 21.45 69.32
C MET A 1 -41.90 20.52 68.17
N ARG A 2 -42.38 20.83 66.95
CA ARG A 2 -42.16 20.05 65.71
C ARG A 2 -40.75 20.32 65.19
N LYS A 3 -39.94 19.28 64.96
CA LYS A 3 -38.67 19.40 64.23
C LYS A 3 -38.93 19.16 62.74
N LEU A 4 -38.67 20.20 61.95
CA LEU A 4 -38.75 20.23 60.49
C LEU A 4 -37.61 19.37 59.91
N VAL A 5 -37.93 18.41 59.04
CA VAL A 5 -36.93 17.69 58.23
C VAL A 5 -36.80 18.45 56.91
N ILE A 6 -35.63 19.06 56.67
CA ILE A 6 -35.30 19.75 55.43
C ILE A 6 -34.68 18.72 54.49
N TYR A 7 -35.42 18.31 53.45
CA TYR A 7 -34.85 17.57 52.32
C TYR A 7 -34.13 18.55 51.40
N SER A 8 -32.81 18.44 51.32
CA SER A 8 -31.99 19.16 50.34
C SER A 8 -32.06 18.41 49.02
N SER A 9 -32.84 18.94 48.08
CA SER A 9 -32.88 18.45 46.69
C SER A 9 -31.62 18.94 45.96
N LEU A 10 -30.65 18.05 45.77
CA LEU A 10 -29.47 18.30 44.95
C LEU A 10 -29.90 18.23 43.47
N ILE A 11 -30.08 19.40 42.84
CA ILE A 11 -30.36 19.51 41.40
C ILE A 11 -29.05 19.20 40.66
N LEU A 12 -28.98 18.02 40.02
CA LEU A 12 -27.86 17.64 39.16
C LEU A 12 -28.01 18.35 37.81
N SER A 13 -27.36 19.51 37.68
CA SER A 13 -27.26 20.25 36.42
C SER A 13 -26.41 19.47 35.43
N ILE A 14 -27.05 18.72 34.53
CA ILE A 14 -26.37 18.11 33.37
C ILE A 14 -25.92 19.26 32.46
N ALA A 15 -24.66 19.66 32.58
CA ALA A 15 -24.00 20.50 31.60
C ALA A 15 -23.86 19.66 30.31
N CYS A 16 -24.86 19.74 29.44
CA CYS A 16 -24.77 19.20 28.10
C CYS A 16 -23.74 20.06 27.34
N GLY A 17 -22.48 19.63 27.35
CA GLY A 17 -21.44 20.23 26.52
C GLY A 17 -21.91 20.18 25.08
N ARG A 18 -21.98 21.35 24.43
CA ARG A 18 -22.26 21.42 22.99
C ARG A 18 -21.09 20.73 22.28
N ALA A 19 -21.31 19.51 21.81
CA ALA A 19 -20.45 18.92 20.79
C ALA A 19 -20.61 19.79 19.53
N LEU A 20 -19.61 20.63 19.25
CA LEU A 20 -19.46 21.24 17.94
C LEU A 20 -18.99 20.11 17.03
N ALA A 21 -19.87 19.62 16.16
CA ALA A 21 -19.44 18.80 15.05
C ALA A 21 -18.61 19.69 14.14
N ASP A 22 -17.29 19.53 14.18
CA ASP A 22 -16.40 20.18 13.23
C ASP A 22 -16.72 19.59 11.84
N ALA A 23 -17.17 20.45 10.92
CA ALA A 23 -17.63 20.04 9.59
C ALA A 23 -16.47 19.66 8.64
N THR A 24 -15.27 19.43 9.17
CA THR A 24 -14.03 19.17 8.42
C THR A 24 -13.95 17.80 7.76
N GLY A 25 -14.94 16.94 7.96
CA GLY A 25 -14.91 15.56 7.44
C GLY A 25 -13.81 14.73 8.09
N PRO A 26 -13.67 13.45 7.73
CA PRO A 26 -12.64 12.61 8.32
C PRO A 26 -11.26 12.98 7.77
N ASP A 27 -10.21 12.81 8.57
CA ASP A 27 -8.83 13.01 8.12
C ASP A 27 -8.39 11.93 7.13
N TYR A 28 -8.88 10.70 7.35
CA TYR A 28 -8.53 9.52 6.58
C TYR A 28 -9.78 8.79 6.07
N TRP A 29 -9.64 8.23 4.87
CA TRP A 29 -10.60 7.33 4.28
C TRP A 29 -10.05 5.91 4.22
N ARG A 30 -10.96 4.93 4.26
CA ARG A 30 -10.71 3.53 3.92
C ARG A 30 -11.58 3.14 2.73
N ILE A 31 -11.03 2.36 1.82
CA ILE A 31 -11.79 1.77 0.73
C ILE A 31 -12.68 0.66 1.30
N ASN A 32 -13.93 0.65 0.86
CA ASN A 32 -14.89 -0.42 1.14
C ASN A 32 -15.60 -0.77 -0.17
N ALA A 33 -15.07 -1.77 -0.87
CA ALA A 33 -15.57 -2.22 -2.16
C ALA A 33 -15.41 -3.74 -2.32
N ASP A 34 -16.12 -4.34 -3.27
CA ASP A 34 -16.00 -5.77 -3.58
C ASP A 34 -14.85 -6.09 -4.56
N ALA A 35 -14.30 -5.05 -5.21
CA ALA A 35 -13.24 -5.16 -6.21
C ALA A 35 -12.28 -3.97 -6.14
N PRO A 36 -11.03 -4.10 -6.63
CA PRO A 36 -10.04 -3.02 -6.59
C PRO A 36 -10.58 -1.73 -7.20
N VAL A 37 -10.28 -0.60 -6.58
CA VAL A 37 -10.80 0.70 -6.98
C VAL A 37 -9.69 1.52 -7.64
N SER A 38 -9.96 2.05 -8.83
CA SER A 38 -9.04 2.97 -9.51
C SER A 38 -9.17 4.38 -8.96
N MET A 39 -8.04 4.97 -8.54
CA MET A 39 -7.92 6.42 -8.39
C MET A 39 -7.86 7.05 -9.77
N ARG A 40 -8.67 8.08 -10.00
CA ARG A 40 -8.84 8.73 -11.31
C ARG A 40 -8.15 10.09 -11.34
N MET A 41 -7.64 10.49 -12.50
CA MET A 41 -7.07 11.84 -12.66
C MET A 41 -8.13 12.93 -12.50
N GLU A 42 -9.35 12.66 -12.95
CA GLU A 42 -10.50 13.56 -12.85
C GLU A 42 -11.68 12.90 -12.12
N ARG A 43 -12.72 13.68 -11.81
CA ARG A 43 -13.98 13.21 -11.20
C ARG A 43 -14.89 12.53 -12.23
N ASP A 44 -14.32 11.60 -12.98
CA ASP A 44 -14.96 10.86 -14.05
C ASP A 44 -14.47 9.41 -14.04
N THR A 45 -15.40 8.47 -14.08
CA THR A 45 -15.09 7.03 -14.17
C THR A 45 -14.38 6.65 -15.48
N GLY A 46 -14.54 7.44 -16.54
CA GLY A 46 -13.87 7.27 -17.82
C GLY A 46 -12.48 7.91 -17.90
N SER A 47 -12.10 8.72 -16.90
CA SER A 47 -10.77 9.34 -16.84
C SER A 47 -9.68 8.29 -16.63
N ASP A 48 -8.47 8.61 -17.10
CA ASP A 48 -7.29 7.78 -16.89
C ASP A 48 -7.11 7.43 -15.42
N ALA A 49 -6.76 6.17 -15.18
CA ALA A 49 -6.45 5.71 -13.85
C ALA A 49 -5.03 6.15 -13.49
N VAL A 50 -4.90 6.88 -12.37
CA VAL A 50 -3.58 7.15 -11.77
C VAL A 50 -2.98 5.82 -11.31
N ARG A 51 -3.77 5.06 -10.53
CA ARG A 51 -3.41 3.72 -10.07
C ARG A 51 -4.62 2.97 -9.52
N GLN A 52 -4.58 1.64 -9.58
CA GLN A 52 -5.52 0.78 -8.85
C GLN A 52 -5.10 0.60 -7.39
N ARG A 53 -6.10 0.43 -6.52
CA ARG A 53 -5.93 0.23 -5.07
C ARG A 53 -6.69 -1.00 -4.61
N SER A 54 -6.11 -1.72 -3.65
CA SER A 54 -6.77 -2.85 -2.99
C SER A 54 -8.10 -2.43 -2.35
N VAL A 55 -9.00 -3.40 -2.25
CA VAL A 55 -10.42 -3.23 -1.89
C VAL A 55 -10.68 -2.67 -0.49
N ASP A 56 -9.66 -2.70 0.34
CA ASP A 56 -9.66 -2.38 1.77
C ASP A 56 -8.45 -1.52 2.16
N ALA A 57 -7.84 -0.82 1.21
CA ALA A 57 -6.77 0.13 1.50
C ALA A 57 -7.27 1.18 2.51
N GLY A 58 -6.53 1.35 3.62
CA GLY A 58 -6.85 2.27 4.71
C GLY A 58 -5.85 3.43 4.80
N GLY A 59 -6.19 4.45 5.58
CA GLY A 59 -5.34 5.61 5.82
C GLY A 59 -5.24 6.58 4.65
N LEU A 60 -6.13 6.52 3.65
CA LEU A 60 -6.09 7.43 2.50
C LEU A 60 -6.30 8.86 2.99
N ILE A 61 -5.33 9.75 2.78
CA ILE A 61 -5.41 11.13 3.27
C ILE A 61 -6.52 11.87 2.53
N ASN A 62 -7.47 12.43 3.26
CA ASN A 62 -8.55 13.21 2.69
C ASN A 62 -8.04 14.57 2.21
N LEU A 63 -8.07 14.83 0.90
CA LEU A 63 -7.73 16.13 0.31
C LEU A 63 -8.97 16.96 -0.04
N GLY A 64 -10.16 16.51 0.39
CA GLY A 64 -11.43 17.16 0.18
C GLY A 64 -12.33 16.42 -0.82
N CYS A 65 -13.64 16.66 -0.70
CA CYS A 65 -14.64 16.05 -1.55
C CYS A 65 -15.48 17.11 -2.27
N ALA A 66 -15.90 16.78 -3.48
CA ALA A 66 -16.73 17.63 -4.33
C ALA A 66 -17.95 16.85 -4.85
N GLY A 67 -18.99 17.57 -5.26
CA GLY A 67 -20.26 16.95 -5.69
C GLY A 67 -21.15 16.48 -4.54
N ARG A 68 -20.83 16.89 -3.30
CA ARG A 68 -21.72 16.79 -2.14
C ARG A 68 -22.81 17.86 -2.27
N LEU A 69 -24.04 17.47 -1.95
CA LEU A 69 -25.15 18.43 -1.87
C LEU A 69 -25.01 19.27 -0.61
N SER A 70 -25.42 20.54 -0.69
CA SER A 70 -25.55 21.39 0.49
C SER A 70 -26.62 20.85 1.42
N PHE A 71 -26.57 21.25 2.70
CA PHE A 71 -27.60 20.87 3.67
C PHE A 71 -29.01 21.25 3.22
N ALA A 72 -29.16 22.42 2.59
CA ALA A 72 -30.44 22.89 2.06
C ALA A 72 -30.95 22.03 0.91
N GLU A 73 -30.08 21.65 -0.04
CA GLU A 73 -30.40 20.73 -1.13
C GLU A 73 -30.75 19.34 -0.57
N TRP A 74 -29.96 18.84 0.38
CA TRP A 74 -30.17 17.55 1.03
C TRP A 74 -31.52 17.47 1.77
N SER A 75 -31.86 18.53 2.52
CA SER A 75 -33.11 18.60 3.30
C SER A 75 -34.38 18.63 2.44
N GLN A 76 -34.24 18.90 1.14
CA GLN A 76 -35.36 18.97 0.19
C GLN A 76 -35.42 17.75 -0.74
N LEU A 77 -34.47 16.80 -0.63
CA LEU A 77 -34.46 15.61 -1.48
C LEU A 77 -35.47 14.56 -1.01
N PRO A 78 -36.28 13.98 -1.92
CA PRO A 78 -37.02 12.75 -1.64
C PRO A 78 -36.03 11.58 -1.42
N GLU A 79 -36.42 10.53 -0.70
CA GLU A 79 -35.53 9.41 -0.31
C GLU A 79 -34.75 8.79 -1.49
N GLN A 80 -35.36 8.71 -2.68
CA GLN A 80 -34.72 8.22 -3.92
C GLN A 80 -33.55 9.11 -4.39
N GLY A 81 -33.49 10.37 -3.96
CA GLY A 81 -32.43 11.33 -4.25
C GLY A 81 -31.14 11.12 -3.43
N LEU A 82 -31.22 10.42 -2.28
CA LEU A 82 -30.05 10.16 -1.42
C LEU A 82 -29.02 9.26 -2.10
N ARG A 83 -29.47 8.20 -2.80
CA ARG A 83 -28.57 7.33 -3.59
C ARG A 83 -27.90 8.09 -4.74
N ARG A 84 -28.62 8.99 -5.41
CA ARG A 84 -28.02 9.85 -6.46
C ARG A 84 -26.97 10.80 -5.89
N SER A 85 -27.17 11.34 -4.68
CA SER A 85 -26.18 12.21 -4.03
C SER A 85 -24.88 11.48 -3.66
N SER A 86 -24.94 10.21 -3.25
CA SER A 86 -23.73 9.42 -2.98
C SER A 86 -22.97 9.08 -4.26
N ASP A 87 -23.67 8.95 -5.39
CA ASP A 87 -23.07 8.66 -6.70
C ASP A 87 -22.41 9.88 -7.35
N THR A 88 -22.82 11.10 -6.99
CA THR A 88 -22.21 12.35 -7.48
C THR A 88 -21.02 12.82 -6.63
N THR A 89 -20.83 12.25 -5.44
CA THR A 89 -19.75 12.63 -4.55
C THR A 89 -18.44 11.97 -4.99
N TRP A 90 -17.40 12.78 -5.11
CA TRP A 90 -16.04 12.32 -5.36
C TRP A 90 -15.11 12.94 -4.32
N CYS A 91 -14.17 12.15 -3.81
CA CYS A 91 -13.17 12.62 -2.86
C CYS A 91 -11.80 12.52 -3.49
N LYS A 92 -11.05 13.62 -3.42
CA LYS A 92 -9.63 13.62 -3.77
C LYS A 92 -8.87 13.06 -2.57
N VAL A 93 -7.99 12.11 -2.84
CA VAL A 93 -7.22 11.40 -1.82
C VAL A 93 -5.74 11.39 -2.17
N ARG A 94 -4.89 11.31 -1.15
CA ARG A 94 -3.47 10.96 -1.31
C ARG A 94 -3.19 9.63 -0.63
N TYR A 95 -2.53 8.73 -1.34
CA TYR A 95 -2.17 7.42 -0.81
C TYR A 95 -0.85 6.94 -1.41
N LEU A 96 0.12 6.65 -0.53
CA LEU A 96 1.48 6.24 -0.89
C LEU A 96 2.20 7.24 -1.83
N GLY A 97 1.89 8.52 -1.73
CA GLY A 97 2.43 9.61 -2.57
C GLY A 97 1.67 9.87 -3.86
N ASP A 98 0.75 8.99 -4.27
CA ASP A 98 -0.10 9.21 -5.44
C ASP A 98 -1.36 9.99 -5.03
N GLU A 99 -1.77 10.97 -5.84
CA GLU A 99 -3.04 11.69 -5.68
C GLU A 99 -4.04 11.32 -6.77
N GLY A 100 -5.32 11.21 -6.41
CA GLY A 100 -6.39 11.01 -7.38
C GLY A 100 -7.78 11.12 -6.77
N TRP A 101 -8.80 10.97 -7.62
CA TRP A 101 -10.21 11.02 -7.24
C TRP A 101 -10.79 9.62 -7.13
N ILE A 102 -11.54 9.38 -6.05
CA ILE A 102 -12.31 8.16 -5.83
C ILE A 102 -13.80 8.52 -5.63
N PRO A 103 -14.74 7.79 -6.24
CA PRO A 103 -16.17 7.93 -5.93
C PRO A 103 -16.43 7.71 -4.44
N GLY A 104 -17.14 8.65 -3.81
CA GLY A 104 -17.40 8.64 -2.36
C GLY A 104 -18.12 7.39 -1.88
N ARG A 105 -18.90 6.73 -2.73
CA ARG A 105 -19.56 5.44 -2.41
C ARG A 105 -18.60 4.30 -2.05
N TYR A 106 -17.32 4.38 -2.44
CA TYR A 106 -16.30 3.40 -2.09
C TYR A 106 -15.51 3.79 -0.84
N LEU A 107 -15.80 4.93 -0.23
CA LEU A 107 -15.04 5.46 0.89
C LEU A 107 -15.89 5.44 2.15
N VAL A 108 -15.29 4.92 3.21
CA VAL A 108 -15.81 5.01 4.58
C VAL A 108 -14.78 5.71 5.44
N GLU A 109 -15.25 6.44 6.45
CA GLU A 109 -14.36 7.06 7.44
C GLU A 109 -13.43 6.00 8.02
N ASP A 110 -12.13 6.31 8.02
CA ASP A 110 -11.13 5.48 8.68
C ASP A 110 -10.81 6.05 10.06
N GLY A 111 -10.32 5.19 10.93
CA GLY A 111 -9.88 5.59 12.25
C GLY A 111 -8.58 6.40 12.22
N ILE A 112 -7.95 6.49 13.39
CA ILE A 112 -6.64 7.11 13.51
C ILE A 112 -5.62 6.22 12.77
N LEU A 113 -4.91 6.81 11.81
CA LEU A 113 -3.78 6.15 11.16
C LEU A 113 -2.64 5.96 12.18
N GLN A 114 -2.23 4.71 12.40
CA GLN A 114 -1.16 4.32 13.31
C GLN A 114 -0.34 3.19 12.68
N PRO A 115 1.00 3.18 12.80
CA PRO A 115 1.83 2.06 12.37
C PRO A 115 1.60 0.83 13.27
N GLY A 116 2.13 -0.32 12.87
CA GLY A 116 2.03 -1.59 13.62
C GLY A 116 2.90 -1.65 14.88
N PHE A 117 3.51 -0.53 15.28
CA PHE A 117 4.30 -0.37 16.50
C PHE A 117 3.84 0.88 17.26
N ASP A 118 4.18 0.96 18.54
CA ASP A 118 3.77 2.08 19.40
C ASP A 118 4.68 3.29 19.16
N CYS A 119 4.14 4.35 18.56
CA CYS A 119 4.86 5.59 18.32
C CYS A 119 5.39 6.26 19.60
N ALA A 120 4.76 6.04 20.76
CA ALA A 120 5.26 6.55 22.03
C ALA A 120 6.53 5.81 22.52
N ARG A 121 6.85 4.66 21.90
CA ARG A 121 8.00 3.81 22.21
C ARG A 121 8.98 3.71 21.05
N ALA A 122 8.91 4.63 20.09
CA ALA A 122 9.82 4.69 18.95
C ALA A 122 11.25 5.05 19.41
N ASP A 123 12.15 4.07 19.35
CA ASP A 123 13.53 4.20 19.85
C ASP A 123 14.49 4.57 18.71
N HIS A 124 14.17 4.19 17.47
CA HIS A 124 14.99 4.48 16.30
C HIS A 124 14.51 5.73 15.55
N GLU A 125 15.46 6.51 14.99
CA GLU A 125 15.13 7.70 14.20
C GLU A 125 14.18 7.38 13.03
N ALA A 126 14.35 6.22 12.39
CA ALA A 126 13.46 5.78 11.32
C ALA A 126 12.01 5.58 11.80
N GLU A 127 11.80 5.08 13.02
CA GLU A 127 10.48 4.90 13.62
C GLU A 127 9.83 6.24 13.93
N GLN A 128 10.61 7.18 14.45
CA GLN A 128 10.14 8.54 14.72
C GLN A 128 9.70 9.24 13.44
N ILE A 129 10.46 9.09 12.35
CA ILE A 129 10.10 9.61 11.02
C ILE A 129 8.82 8.92 10.51
N VAL A 130 8.71 7.59 10.64
CA VAL A 130 7.48 6.86 10.28
C VAL A 130 6.27 7.41 11.06
N CYS A 131 6.44 7.69 12.36
CA CYS A 131 5.40 8.24 13.23
C CYS A 131 5.07 9.73 12.99
N ALA A 132 5.91 10.46 12.27
CA ALA A 132 5.65 11.86 11.90
C ALA A 132 5.02 11.99 10.51
N GLU A 133 5.23 11.00 9.63
CA GLU A 133 4.87 11.06 8.22
C GLU A 133 3.70 10.11 7.89
N PRO A 134 2.49 10.63 7.61
CA PRO A 134 1.32 9.80 7.34
C PRO A 134 1.52 8.78 6.21
N GLU A 135 2.24 9.15 5.15
CA GLU A 135 2.53 8.22 4.05
C GLU A 135 3.42 7.04 4.45
N LEU A 136 4.35 7.26 5.40
CA LEU A 136 5.16 6.18 5.94
C LEU A 136 4.37 5.30 6.91
N MET A 137 3.42 5.87 7.67
CA MET A 137 2.47 5.07 8.46
C MET A 137 1.60 4.17 7.56
N GLN A 138 1.09 4.70 6.44
CA GLN A 138 0.34 3.92 5.45
C GLN A 138 1.18 2.74 4.95
N LEU A 139 2.46 2.98 4.63
CA LEU A 139 3.38 1.93 4.21
C LEU A 139 3.62 0.88 5.31
N ASP A 140 3.74 1.29 6.57
CA ASP A 140 3.90 0.37 7.69
C ASP A 140 2.66 -0.51 7.92
N VAL A 141 1.47 0.09 7.88
CA VAL A 141 0.19 -0.64 7.94
C VAL A 141 0.09 -1.65 6.79
N LEU A 142 0.36 -1.22 5.56
CA LEU A 142 0.33 -2.09 4.38
C LEU A 142 1.36 -3.23 4.50
N MET A 143 2.57 -2.93 4.97
CA MET A 143 3.63 -3.92 5.18
C MET A 143 3.20 -5.00 6.18
N ASN A 144 2.60 -4.62 7.30
CA ASN A 144 2.08 -5.57 8.30
C ASN A 144 0.98 -6.46 7.72
N LYS A 145 0.05 -5.87 6.96
CA LYS A 145 -1.01 -6.62 6.27
C LYS A 145 -0.44 -7.63 5.27
N VAL A 146 0.45 -7.20 4.38
CA VAL A 146 1.08 -8.07 3.37
C VAL A 146 1.90 -9.18 4.02
N PHE A 147 2.56 -8.89 5.15
CA PHE A 147 3.29 -9.90 5.91
C PHE A 147 2.34 -10.96 6.50
N ALA A 148 1.21 -10.55 7.05
CA ALA A 148 0.19 -11.46 7.56
C ALA A 148 -0.40 -12.35 6.46
N GLN A 149 -0.68 -11.79 5.28
CA GLN A 149 -1.11 -12.54 4.10
C GLN A 149 -0.05 -13.56 3.66
N ALA A 150 1.22 -13.14 3.59
CA ALA A 150 2.33 -14.02 3.26
C ALA A 150 2.49 -15.18 4.27
N LEU A 151 2.27 -14.92 5.57
CA LEU A 151 2.26 -15.97 6.59
C LEU A 151 1.10 -16.95 6.41
N ALA A 152 -0.08 -16.47 6.06
CA ALA A 152 -1.23 -17.31 5.78
C ALA A 152 -0.95 -18.23 4.57
N THR A 153 -0.46 -17.68 3.46
CA THR A 153 -0.07 -18.46 2.27
C THR A 153 1.05 -19.45 2.57
N ALA A 154 2.05 -19.05 3.36
CA ALA A 154 3.12 -19.95 3.78
C ALA A 154 2.60 -21.13 4.62
N GLY A 155 1.60 -20.89 5.46
CA GLY A 155 0.97 -21.89 6.30
C GLY A 155 0.05 -22.86 5.54
N SER A 156 -0.43 -22.48 4.36
CA SER A 156 -1.31 -23.32 3.54
C SER A 156 -0.57 -24.20 2.53
N LEU A 157 0.77 -24.23 2.55
CA LEU A 157 1.55 -25.07 1.64
C LEU A 157 1.50 -26.56 2.06
N ASP A 158 1.39 -27.46 1.08
CA ASP A 158 1.37 -28.91 1.34
C ASP A 158 2.72 -29.43 1.88
N ILE A 159 3.82 -28.92 1.35
CA ILE A 159 5.18 -29.37 1.70
C ILE A 159 6.00 -28.20 2.22
N GLY A 160 6.57 -28.37 3.41
CA GLY A 160 7.51 -27.42 3.99
C GLY A 160 6.87 -26.16 4.58
N ALA A 161 5.54 -26.11 4.75
CA ALA A 161 4.82 -25.00 5.37
C ALA A 161 5.46 -24.55 6.69
N GLU A 162 5.67 -25.46 7.64
CA GLU A 162 6.23 -25.09 8.93
C GLU A 162 7.61 -24.41 8.82
N ARG A 163 8.48 -24.96 7.96
CA ARG A 163 9.81 -24.40 7.72
C ARG A 163 9.68 -23.01 7.11
N LYS A 164 8.80 -22.83 6.12
CA LYS A 164 8.56 -21.55 5.47
C LYS A 164 7.95 -20.51 6.42
N VAL A 165 7.00 -20.90 7.26
CA VAL A 165 6.44 -20.04 8.31
C VAL A 165 7.53 -19.63 9.30
N ARG A 166 8.39 -20.55 9.75
CA ARG A 166 9.51 -20.23 10.65
C ARG A 166 10.50 -19.27 10.01
N GLU A 167 10.94 -19.53 8.77
CA GLU A 167 11.81 -18.65 7.99
C GLU A 167 11.18 -17.24 7.85
N LEU A 168 9.90 -17.18 7.46
CA LEU A 168 9.20 -15.91 7.24
C LEU A 168 9.04 -15.11 8.53
N ARG A 169 8.68 -15.75 9.66
CA ARG A 169 8.57 -15.11 10.99
C ARG A 169 9.88 -14.53 11.51
N ALA A 170 11.04 -15.09 11.11
CA ALA A 170 12.35 -14.56 11.50
C ALA A 170 12.79 -13.37 10.63
N SER A 171 12.26 -13.27 9.40
CA SER A 171 12.71 -12.29 8.40
C SER A 171 12.48 -10.80 8.72
N PRO A 172 11.47 -10.37 9.52
CA PRO A 172 11.29 -8.96 9.83
C PRO A 172 12.51 -8.32 10.51
N ARG A 173 13.26 -9.06 11.33
CA ARG A 173 14.44 -8.50 12.04
C ARG A 173 15.46 -7.90 11.09
N GLY A 174 15.79 -8.61 10.01
CA GLY A 174 16.76 -8.13 9.02
C GLY A 174 16.22 -6.94 8.22
N TRP A 175 14.92 -6.95 7.89
CA TRP A 175 14.28 -5.85 7.17
C TRP A 175 14.15 -4.58 8.02
N ILE A 176 13.74 -4.71 9.29
CA ILE A 176 13.69 -3.61 10.27
C ILE A 176 15.08 -3.00 10.43
N GLY A 177 16.12 -3.84 10.57
CA GLY A 177 17.50 -3.36 10.58
C GLY A 177 17.85 -2.52 9.35
N GLY A 178 17.46 -2.96 8.15
CA GLY A 178 17.66 -2.20 6.92
C GLY A 178 16.89 -0.88 6.85
N ARG A 179 15.67 -0.82 7.41
CA ARG A 179 14.92 0.44 7.57
C ARG A 179 15.67 1.39 8.50
N ASP A 180 16.13 0.88 9.64
CA ASP A 180 16.77 1.69 10.66
C ASP A 180 18.13 2.21 10.17
N GLU A 181 18.85 1.46 9.33
CA GLU A 181 20.08 1.90 8.65
C GLU A 181 19.93 3.14 7.77
N CYS A 182 18.70 3.57 7.45
CA CYS A 182 18.46 4.84 6.76
C CYS A 182 18.97 6.07 7.53
N TRP A 183 19.34 5.94 8.81
CA TRP A 183 20.09 6.98 9.54
C TRP A 183 21.37 7.42 8.80
N LYS A 184 21.98 6.53 8.00
CA LYS A 184 23.19 6.80 7.20
C LYS A 184 22.92 7.75 6.02
N ALA A 185 21.67 7.89 5.57
CA ALA A 185 21.28 8.81 4.51
C ALA A 185 21.16 10.23 5.10
N ILE A 186 22.30 10.90 5.32
CA ILE A 186 22.37 12.22 5.99
C ILE A 186 21.34 13.19 5.41
N GLU A 187 21.24 13.23 4.08
CA GLU A 187 20.14 13.85 3.34
C GLU A 187 19.27 12.72 2.73
N GLY A 188 17.95 12.90 2.72
CA GLY A 188 17.03 11.95 2.07
C GLY A 188 16.58 10.75 2.92
N LYS A 189 16.61 10.84 4.25
CA LYS A 189 16.11 9.77 5.15
C LYS A 189 14.69 9.31 4.81
N LEU A 190 13.79 10.25 4.54
CA LEU A 190 12.40 9.95 4.16
C LEU A 190 12.34 9.09 2.89
N ALA A 191 13.09 9.46 1.85
CA ALA A 191 13.16 8.69 0.61
C ALA A 191 13.77 7.30 0.82
N CYS A 192 14.82 7.20 1.65
CA CYS A 192 15.41 5.91 2.03
C CYS A 192 14.37 5.00 2.71
N ILE A 193 13.71 5.48 3.76
CA ILE A 193 12.72 4.70 4.51
C ILE A 193 11.57 4.28 3.59
N ARG A 194 11.04 5.22 2.80
CA ARG A 194 9.99 4.95 1.79
C ARG A 194 10.42 3.82 0.85
N SER A 195 11.63 3.88 0.32
CA SER A 195 12.14 2.85 -0.59
C SER A 195 12.25 1.46 0.05
N VAL A 196 12.64 1.39 1.33
CA VAL A 196 12.75 0.12 2.08
C VAL A 196 11.38 -0.55 2.25
N TYR A 197 10.35 0.23 2.56
CA TYR A 197 8.97 -0.27 2.63
C TYR A 197 8.45 -0.72 1.27
N LEU A 198 8.53 0.16 0.26
CA LEU A 198 8.01 -0.11 -1.08
C LEU A 198 8.63 -1.38 -1.68
N GLN A 199 9.96 -1.54 -1.56
CA GLN A 199 10.64 -2.75 -2.04
C GLN A 199 10.19 -4.00 -1.29
N ARG A 200 10.04 -3.93 0.05
CA ARG A 200 9.68 -5.10 0.86
C ARG A 200 8.26 -5.58 0.58
N ILE A 201 7.31 -4.65 0.51
CA ILE A 201 5.91 -4.91 0.17
C ILE A 201 5.84 -5.63 -1.18
N SER A 202 6.45 -5.03 -2.20
CA SER A 202 6.44 -5.56 -3.58
C SER A 202 7.09 -6.94 -3.66
N ARG A 203 8.23 -7.14 -2.97
CA ARG A 203 8.91 -8.44 -2.92
C ARG A 203 8.06 -9.52 -2.28
N LEU A 204 7.36 -9.22 -1.19
CA LEU A 204 6.49 -10.20 -0.54
C LEU A 204 5.26 -10.53 -1.39
N GLN A 205 4.63 -9.52 -2.00
CA GLN A 205 3.48 -9.75 -2.87
C GLN A 205 3.85 -10.62 -4.07
N ALA A 206 4.98 -10.36 -4.73
CA ALA A 206 5.46 -11.20 -5.83
C ALA A 206 5.88 -12.60 -5.36
N ARG A 207 6.62 -12.71 -4.24
CA ARG A 207 7.11 -14.01 -3.72
C ARG A 207 5.98 -14.99 -3.39
N TRP A 208 4.90 -14.45 -2.84
CA TRP A 208 3.78 -15.23 -2.32
C TRP A 208 2.54 -15.14 -3.20
N THR A 209 2.69 -14.61 -4.43
CA THR A 209 1.61 -14.48 -5.42
C THR A 209 0.37 -13.79 -4.83
N LEU A 210 0.59 -12.72 -4.06
CA LEU A 210 -0.46 -11.90 -3.42
C LEU A 210 -0.87 -10.69 -4.29
N ALA A 211 -0.50 -10.72 -5.56
CA ALA A 211 -0.75 -9.69 -6.56
C ALA A 211 -0.94 -10.34 -7.92
N ASP A 212 -1.59 -9.63 -8.85
CA ASP A 212 -1.86 -10.14 -10.18
C ASP A 212 -0.56 -10.23 -10.99
N GLY A 213 -0.21 -11.47 -11.36
CA GLY A 213 0.90 -11.78 -12.26
C GLY A 213 0.45 -11.81 -13.72
N ARG A 214 1.19 -11.16 -14.61
CA ARG A 214 1.01 -11.28 -16.06
C ARG A 214 1.45 -12.68 -16.52
N ALA A 215 1.03 -13.07 -17.72
CA ALA A 215 1.49 -14.33 -18.33
C ALA A 215 3.04 -14.39 -18.32
N PRO A 216 3.64 -15.51 -17.90
CA PRO A 216 5.09 -15.67 -17.93
C PRO A 216 5.63 -15.52 -19.36
N VAL A 217 6.77 -14.85 -19.51
CA VAL A 217 7.46 -14.67 -20.80
C VAL A 217 8.84 -15.31 -20.70
N THR A 218 9.13 -16.19 -21.67
CA THR A 218 10.42 -16.87 -21.78
C THR A 218 11.40 -16.04 -22.60
N TYR A 219 12.62 -15.88 -22.10
CA TYR A 219 13.70 -15.17 -22.77
C TYR A 219 14.90 -16.09 -22.96
N ARG A 220 15.43 -16.14 -24.18
CA ARG A 220 16.67 -16.87 -24.51
C ARG A 220 17.83 -15.88 -24.68
N CYS A 221 18.93 -16.14 -24.00
CA CYS A 221 20.10 -15.28 -23.95
C CYS A 221 21.21 -15.71 -24.93
N ASP A 222 22.15 -14.80 -25.19
CA ASP A 222 23.28 -15.00 -26.11
C ASP A 222 24.22 -16.14 -25.68
N ASP A 223 24.24 -16.49 -24.40
CA ASP A 223 25.00 -17.60 -23.83
C ASP A 223 24.24 -18.93 -23.78
N GLN A 224 23.14 -19.05 -24.51
CA GLN A 224 22.21 -20.20 -24.48
C GLN A 224 21.46 -20.39 -23.14
N GLY A 225 21.63 -19.48 -22.18
CA GLY A 225 20.80 -19.45 -20.98
C GLY A 225 19.37 -19.06 -21.32
N GLU A 226 18.42 -19.53 -20.51
CA GLU A 226 17.01 -19.17 -20.60
C GLU A 226 16.53 -18.70 -19.22
N PHE A 227 15.70 -17.67 -19.19
CA PHE A 227 14.95 -17.30 -18.00
C PHE A 227 13.48 -17.05 -18.32
N VAL A 228 12.62 -17.32 -17.34
CA VAL A 228 11.20 -16.98 -17.41
C VAL A 228 10.95 -15.78 -16.51
N ALA A 229 10.22 -14.78 -17.01
CA ALA A 229 9.86 -13.59 -16.25
C ALA A 229 8.34 -13.47 -16.08
N THR A 230 7.90 -13.26 -14.85
CA THR A 230 6.51 -12.97 -14.49
C THR A 230 6.46 -11.61 -13.79
N ILE A 231 5.77 -10.65 -14.41
CA ILE A 231 5.60 -9.30 -13.88
C ILE A 231 4.33 -9.24 -13.03
N TYR A 232 4.45 -8.70 -11.82
CA TYR A 232 3.40 -8.56 -10.83
C TYR A 232 3.04 -7.09 -10.60
N THR A 233 1.74 -6.77 -10.74
CA THR A 233 1.20 -5.45 -10.41
C THR A 233 0.90 -5.40 -8.91
N THR A 234 1.85 -4.93 -8.10
CA THR A 234 1.73 -4.89 -6.63
C THR A 234 1.07 -3.61 -6.12
N ASP A 235 0.73 -3.54 -4.83
CA ASP A 235 0.17 -2.32 -4.21
C ASP A 235 1.20 -1.16 -4.15
N ALA A 236 2.50 -1.47 -4.21
CA ALA A 236 3.60 -0.52 -4.11
C ALA A 236 4.32 -0.33 -5.47
N LEU A 237 5.38 -1.09 -5.72
CA LEU A 237 6.18 -1.03 -6.95
C LEU A 237 5.95 -2.28 -7.78
N GLU A 238 6.00 -2.16 -9.10
CA GLU A 238 5.93 -3.35 -9.94
C GLU A 238 7.14 -4.25 -9.65
N ALA A 239 6.89 -5.55 -9.53
CA ALA A 239 7.90 -6.55 -9.22
C ALA A 239 7.94 -7.59 -10.32
N VAL A 240 9.11 -8.18 -10.55
CA VAL A 240 9.29 -9.28 -11.50
C VAL A 240 9.93 -10.46 -10.79
N VAL A 241 9.29 -11.62 -10.93
CA VAL A 241 9.89 -12.90 -10.58
C VAL A 241 10.63 -13.39 -11.83
N VAL A 242 11.93 -13.60 -11.69
CA VAL A 242 12.81 -14.16 -12.73
C VAL A 242 13.21 -15.55 -12.30
N GLU A 243 12.77 -16.55 -13.03
CA GLU A 243 13.15 -17.94 -12.88
C GLU A 243 14.36 -18.21 -13.77
N TYR A 244 15.52 -18.33 -13.15
CA TYR A 244 16.79 -18.59 -13.81
C TYR A 244 17.63 -19.53 -12.93
N GLY A 245 17.92 -20.73 -13.44
CA GLY A 245 18.55 -21.79 -12.65
C GLY A 245 17.63 -22.35 -11.55
N ASP A 246 18.19 -22.63 -10.38
CA ASP A 246 17.52 -23.43 -9.34
C ASP A 246 16.56 -22.67 -8.42
N SER A 247 16.48 -21.33 -8.52
CA SER A 247 15.64 -20.55 -7.60
C SER A 247 15.10 -19.26 -8.19
N PRO A 248 13.79 -18.98 -8.00
CA PRO A 248 13.20 -17.72 -8.45
C PRO A 248 13.83 -16.53 -7.70
N ARG A 249 14.17 -15.50 -8.46
CA ARG A 249 14.72 -14.23 -7.97
C ARG A 249 13.72 -13.12 -8.19
N ILE A 250 13.61 -12.23 -7.22
CA ILE A 250 12.64 -11.14 -7.26
C ILE A 250 13.40 -9.84 -7.45
N HIS A 251 12.98 -9.09 -8.46
CA HIS A 251 13.48 -7.76 -8.77
C HIS A 251 12.32 -6.76 -8.69
N VAL A 252 12.58 -5.54 -8.26
CA VAL A 252 11.56 -4.51 -8.06
C VAL A 252 11.96 -3.27 -8.84
N SER A 253 10.99 -2.59 -9.47
CA SER A 253 11.23 -1.31 -10.14
C SER A 253 11.74 -0.25 -9.16
N THR A 254 12.67 0.61 -9.58
CA THR A 254 13.28 1.62 -8.68
C THR A 254 12.65 3.01 -8.76
N ASP A 255 12.00 3.36 -9.88
CA ASP A 255 11.16 4.56 -10.09
C ASP A 255 10.69 4.58 -11.56
N SER A 256 9.62 5.33 -11.83
CA SER A 256 9.05 5.67 -13.14
C SER A 256 10.06 6.26 -14.15
N GLU A 257 11.11 6.94 -13.67
CA GLU A 257 12.12 7.57 -14.55
C GLU A 257 13.03 6.56 -15.27
N ARG A 258 13.13 5.33 -14.76
CA ARG A 258 13.83 4.22 -15.40
C ARG A 258 12.83 3.14 -15.83
N ALA A 259 11.89 3.56 -16.68
CA ALA A 259 10.95 2.66 -17.33
C ALA A 259 11.64 1.35 -17.75
N ASN A 260 11.08 0.24 -17.27
CA ASN A 260 11.47 -1.15 -17.57
C ASN A 260 12.75 -1.68 -16.88
N ARG A 261 13.34 -1.00 -15.89
CA ARG A 261 14.40 -1.57 -15.05
C ARG A 261 13.86 -2.12 -13.73
N TYR A 262 14.31 -3.32 -13.35
CA TYR A 262 13.97 -3.95 -12.07
C TYR A 262 15.25 -4.41 -11.38
N ASP A 263 15.45 -3.97 -10.14
CA ASP A 263 16.65 -4.24 -9.34
C ASP A 263 16.41 -5.36 -8.32
N GLY A 264 17.35 -6.29 -8.27
CA GLY A 264 17.37 -7.46 -7.41
C GLY A 264 18.35 -7.28 -6.24
N GLU A 265 18.43 -8.31 -5.39
CA GLU A 265 19.45 -8.34 -4.34
C GLU A 265 20.85 -8.55 -4.93
N PHE A 266 21.86 -8.00 -4.27
CA PHE A 266 23.28 -8.17 -4.61
C PHE A 266 23.61 -7.70 -6.05
N GLY A 267 23.14 -6.50 -6.43
CA GLY A 267 23.49 -5.87 -7.71
C GLY A 267 22.90 -6.52 -8.96
N ARG A 268 22.03 -7.52 -8.80
CA ARG A 268 21.27 -8.14 -9.90
C ARG A 268 20.29 -7.14 -10.50
N TYR A 269 20.05 -7.21 -11.80
CA TYR A 269 18.97 -6.47 -12.42
C TYR A 269 18.53 -7.09 -13.74
N VAL A 270 17.31 -6.75 -14.14
CA VAL A 270 16.79 -6.99 -15.48
C VAL A 270 16.25 -5.67 -16.05
N LEU A 271 16.54 -5.43 -17.33
CA LEU A 271 16.01 -4.32 -18.10
C LEU A 271 15.25 -4.89 -19.30
N PHE A 272 13.94 -4.60 -19.41
CA PHE A 272 13.12 -5.04 -20.53
C PHE A 272 13.06 -3.99 -21.65
N GLY A 273 13.14 -4.46 -22.89
CA GLY A 273 12.72 -3.77 -24.09
C GLY A 273 11.45 -4.40 -24.66
N ALA A 274 11.00 -3.95 -25.83
CA ALA A 274 9.76 -4.45 -26.44
C ALA A 274 9.78 -5.96 -26.74
N ALA A 275 10.93 -6.49 -27.19
CA ALA A 275 11.12 -7.93 -27.47
C ALA A 275 12.48 -8.45 -26.97
N THR A 276 13.18 -7.66 -26.17
CA THR A 276 14.54 -7.94 -25.70
C THR A 276 14.65 -7.74 -24.19
N ALA A 277 15.68 -8.30 -23.58
CA ALA A 277 16.04 -8.05 -22.21
C ALA A 277 17.56 -7.94 -22.05
N ARG A 278 18.00 -7.15 -21.08
CA ARG A 278 19.38 -7.16 -20.57
C ARG A 278 19.34 -7.66 -19.14
N PHE A 279 20.07 -8.73 -18.88
CA PHE A 279 19.96 -9.47 -17.62
C PHE A 279 21.34 -9.66 -16.97
N VAL A 280 21.45 -9.30 -15.70
CA VAL A 280 22.62 -9.60 -14.85
C VAL A 280 22.18 -10.58 -13.76
N PRO A 281 22.49 -11.88 -13.89
CA PRO A 281 22.04 -12.90 -12.94
C PRO A 281 22.72 -12.78 -11.57
N GLU A 282 23.96 -12.26 -11.50
CA GLU A 282 24.73 -12.02 -10.27
C GLU A 282 25.69 -10.83 -10.42
N GLN A 283 26.08 -10.16 -9.31
CA GLN A 283 26.89 -8.93 -9.30
C GLN A 283 28.18 -9.00 -10.14
N ARG A 284 28.78 -10.18 -10.27
CA ARG A 284 30.07 -10.40 -10.95
C ARG A 284 29.93 -11.16 -12.26
N GLU A 285 28.70 -11.50 -12.65
CA GLU A 285 28.46 -12.14 -13.93
C GLU A 285 28.32 -11.10 -15.05
N PRO A 286 28.73 -11.45 -16.29
CA PRO A 286 28.57 -10.56 -17.42
C PRO A 286 27.09 -10.29 -17.72
N LEU A 287 26.84 -9.10 -18.27
CA LEU A 287 25.54 -8.75 -18.82
C LEU A 287 25.19 -9.70 -19.97
N ARG A 288 24.00 -10.27 -19.93
CA ARG A 288 23.44 -11.11 -20.99
C ARG A 288 22.46 -10.30 -21.82
N ARG A 289 22.45 -10.54 -23.13
CA ARG A 289 21.42 -10.00 -24.03
C ARG A 289 20.49 -11.14 -24.39
N CYS A 290 19.21 -10.92 -24.17
CA CYS A 290 18.20 -11.96 -24.33
C CYS A 290 17.05 -11.44 -25.20
N GLU A 291 16.39 -12.35 -25.88
CA GLU A 291 15.25 -12.09 -26.76
C GLU A 291 14.10 -12.99 -26.34
N ILE A 292 12.85 -12.54 -26.57
CA ILE A 292 11.69 -13.39 -26.31
C ILE A 292 11.81 -14.66 -27.14
N ALA A 293 11.73 -15.82 -26.49
CA ALA A 293 11.66 -17.09 -27.18
C ALA A 293 10.32 -17.16 -27.93
N GLN A 294 10.36 -17.41 -29.23
CA GLN A 294 9.12 -17.66 -29.97
C GLN A 294 8.60 -19.04 -29.61
N ASP A 295 7.29 -19.14 -29.33
CA ASP A 295 6.63 -20.44 -29.23
C ASP A 295 6.85 -21.19 -30.55
N THR A 296 7.55 -22.33 -30.47
CA THR A 296 7.75 -23.24 -31.60
C THR A 296 6.74 -24.37 -31.55
#